data_AF-A0A151IKX3-F1
#
_entry.id   AF-A0A151IKX3-F1
#
_cell.length_a   1.000
_cell.length_b   1.000
_cell.length_c   1.000
_cell.angle_alpha   90.00
_cell.angle_beta   90.00
_cell.angle_gamma   90.00
#
_symmetry.space_group_name_H-M   'P 1'
#
loop_
_entity.id
_entity.type
_entity.pdbx_description
1 polymer ?
#
loop_
_entity_poly.entity_id
_entity_poly.type
_entity_poly.pdbx_seq_one_letter_code
_entity_poly.pdbx_strand_id
1 'polypeptide(L)'
;MAENNNALIAIAILMLDSSSDDSSSTDSDEELINAVQIIRDKRPRIQNYIEVITLYDDKEFKSHFRLRRSTFEYVLNSYRYKQKINASFYKNILGQLNEIFKKECVLHVKKRLYRRANEAKKQLAQIRKSAKRETAKQLSVKKIKKGTKSTKKTKSVELTIKLMKELPIYFELAVRRHPESIEDMRNAIWATFYHKISSDDEPQHSRCPAGPDSWCKYRKAEANNTLQNFQHPPALSEEVQPFLKSIYEDLTTDDLLERCLGANTQNSNESYNACVWHLAPKHMFAGKKIIEIAAYCAACTFNEGHQPLLKITEVMDITIGQEAATFVQKHNEARNAQFNRRTSDASKDRRTAIRNERMEENAVYDEVEGIMYAAGIAD
;
A
#
# COMPACT_ATOMS: atom_id res chain seq x y z
N MET A 1 -6.30 -39.16 7.39
CA MET A 1 -6.71 -39.17 5.97
C MET A 1 -7.33 -37.85 5.50
N ALA A 2 -8.25 -37.19 6.23
CA ALA A 2 -8.81 -35.90 5.81
C ALA A 2 -7.80 -34.72 5.82
N GLU A 3 -6.77 -34.74 6.68
CA GLU A 3 -5.77 -33.66 6.78
C GLU A 3 -4.80 -33.63 5.59
N ASN A 4 -4.42 -34.79 5.02
CA ASN A 4 -3.55 -34.86 3.85
C ASN A 4 -4.23 -34.33 2.58
N ASN A 5 -5.55 -34.45 2.47
CA ASN A 5 -6.30 -33.99 1.30
C ASN A 5 -6.24 -32.46 1.15
N ASN A 6 -6.24 -31.71 2.25
CA ASN A 6 -6.19 -30.24 2.19
C ASN A 6 -4.80 -29.73 1.82
N ALA A 7 -3.74 -30.38 2.29
CA ALA A 7 -2.37 -30.08 1.90
C ALA A 7 -2.13 -30.42 0.42
N LEU A 8 -2.64 -31.57 -0.03
CA LEU A 8 -2.64 -31.98 -1.44
C LEU A 8 -3.36 -30.97 -2.34
N ILE A 9 -4.53 -30.47 -1.94
CA ILE A 9 -5.27 -29.45 -2.69
C ILE A 9 -4.47 -28.15 -2.77
N ALA A 10 -3.86 -27.70 -1.66
CA ALA A 10 -3.03 -26.49 -1.66
C ALA A 10 -1.80 -26.62 -2.58
N ILE A 11 -1.14 -27.78 -2.58
CA ILE A 11 -0.01 -28.06 -3.48
C ILE A 11 -0.47 -28.17 -4.93
N ALA A 12 -1.61 -28.82 -5.20
CA ALA A 12 -2.17 -28.93 -6.52
C ALA A 12 -2.54 -27.54 -7.09
N ILE A 13 -3.12 -26.66 -6.28
CA ILE A 13 -3.38 -25.26 -6.66
C ILE A 13 -2.06 -24.55 -7.02
N LEU A 14 -1.02 -24.66 -6.20
CA LEU A 14 0.30 -24.07 -6.52
C LEU A 14 0.92 -24.61 -7.81
N MET A 15 0.70 -25.89 -8.13
CA MET A 15 1.25 -26.52 -9.32
C MET A 15 0.39 -26.32 -10.57
N LEU A 16 -0.92 -26.04 -10.43
CA LEU A 16 -1.86 -25.91 -11.55
C LEU A 16 -2.14 -24.44 -11.94
N ASP A 17 -2.09 -23.49 -11.00
CA ASP A 17 -2.47 -22.08 -11.25
C ASP A 17 -1.30 -21.16 -11.70
N SER A 18 -0.23 -21.71 -12.29
CA SER A 18 0.89 -20.93 -12.83
C SER A 18 0.56 -20.04 -14.04
N SER A 19 -0.72 -19.81 -14.37
CA SER A 19 -1.14 -18.88 -15.42
C SER A 19 -1.66 -17.52 -14.93
N SER A 20 -1.56 -17.21 -13.63
CA SER A 20 -1.92 -15.88 -13.15
C SER A 20 -0.67 -15.01 -12.96
N ASP A 21 -0.38 -14.22 -13.99
CA ASP A 21 0.49 -13.05 -13.95
C ASP A 21 -0.07 -12.02 -12.95
N ASP A 22 0.13 -12.26 -11.66
CA ASP A 22 -0.26 -11.28 -10.64
C ASP A 22 0.84 -10.22 -10.50
N SER A 23 0.88 -9.36 -11.51
CA SER A 23 1.57 -8.09 -11.43
C SER A 23 0.80 -7.17 -10.49
N SER A 24 1.05 -7.31 -9.18
CA SER A 24 0.64 -6.36 -8.15
C SER A 24 1.30 -5.00 -8.39
N SER A 25 0.70 -4.28 -9.33
CA SER A 25 0.87 -2.89 -9.68
C SER A 25 -0.48 -2.49 -10.29
N THR A 26 -1.52 -2.51 -9.44
CA THR A 26 -2.82 -1.83 -9.63
C THR A 26 -3.18 -1.56 -11.09
N ASP A 27 -3.96 -2.46 -11.68
CA ASP A 27 -5.01 -2.13 -12.64
C ASP A 27 -5.86 -3.40 -12.89
N SER A 28 -7.14 -3.30 -12.49
CA SER A 28 -8.29 -3.88 -13.19
C SER A 28 -8.49 -5.41 -13.20
N ASP A 29 -9.02 -5.96 -12.10
CA ASP A 29 -9.65 -7.30 -12.09
C ASP A 29 -11.16 -7.22 -11.76
N GLU A 30 -11.93 -6.44 -12.54
CA GLU A 30 -13.41 -6.41 -12.42
C GLU A 30 -14.15 -7.20 -13.52
N GLU A 31 -13.49 -7.86 -14.48
CA GLU A 31 -14.21 -8.44 -15.63
C GLU A 31 -14.42 -9.96 -15.65
N LEU A 32 -13.96 -10.74 -14.66
CA LEU A 32 -14.05 -12.21 -14.71
C LEU A 32 -15.15 -12.87 -13.86
N ILE A 33 -16.03 -12.11 -13.22
CA ILE A 33 -17.08 -12.69 -12.33
C ILE A 33 -18.43 -12.94 -13.04
N ASN A 34 -18.61 -12.56 -14.31
CA ASN A 34 -19.93 -12.59 -14.95
C ASN A 34 -20.30 -13.86 -15.75
N ALA A 35 -19.63 -15.01 -15.57
CA ALA A 35 -19.88 -16.20 -16.41
C ALA A 35 -20.32 -17.50 -15.71
N VAL A 36 -20.70 -17.50 -14.42
CA VAL A 36 -21.20 -18.73 -13.78
C VAL A 36 -22.41 -18.44 -12.88
N GLN A 37 -23.59 -18.41 -13.49
CA GLN A 37 -24.87 -18.44 -12.79
C GLN A 37 -25.16 -19.87 -12.29
N ILE A 38 -24.53 -20.29 -11.19
CA ILE A 38 -25.02 -21.48 -10.45
C ILE A 38 -25.96 -20.98 -9.36
N ILE A 39 -27.26 -21.13 -9.59
CA ILE A 39 -28.30 -20.99 -8.57
C ILE A 39 -27.96 -21.98 -7.46
N ARG A 40 -27.45 -21.48 -6.33
CA ARG A 40 -27.29 -22.26 -5.10
C ARG A 40 -28.34 -21.80 -4.10
N ASP A 41 -29.28 -22.68 -3.78
CA ASP A 41 -30.24 -22.47 -2.70
C ASP A 41 -29.50 -22.14 -1.40
N LYS A 42 -29.81 -20.99 -0.81
CA LYS A 42 -29.33 -20.61 0.52
C LYS A 42 -29.93 -21.57 1.55
N ARG A 43 -29.12 -22.50 2.07
CA ARG A 43 -29.49 -23.24 3.28
C ARG A 43 -29.35 -22.32 4.49
N PRO A 44 -30.40 -22.15 5.32
CA PRO A 44 -30.33 -21.30 6.49
C PRO A 44 -29.28 -21.81 7.48
N ARG A 45 -28.49 -20.89 8.04
CA ARG A 45 -27.57 -21.19 9.16
C ARG A 45 -28.41 -21.59 10.37
N ILE A 46 -28.11 -22.74 10.96
CA ILE A 46 -28.62 -23.11 12.28
C ILE A 46 -28.00 -22.13 13.29
N GLN A 47 -28.83 -21.24 13.84
CA GLN A 47 -28.42 -20.37 14.95
C GLN A 47 -28.24 -21.21 16.22
N ASN A 48 -27.32 -20.81 17.09
CA ASN A 48 -27.01 -21.50 18.36
C ASN A 48 -26.54 -22.96 18.22
N TYR A 49 -25.83 -23.26 17.12
CA TYR A 49 -25.31 -24.60 16.82
C TYR A 49 -24.60 -25.28 18.01
N ILE A 50 -23.82 -24.54 18.79
CA ILE A 50 -23.08 -25.08 19.94
C ILE A 50 -24.01 -25.60 21.05
N GLU A 51 -25.12 -24.92 21.32
CA GLU A 51 -26.11 -25.31 22.34
C GLU A 51 -26.96 -26.49 21.86
N VAL A 52 -27.18 -26.59 20.55
CA VAL A 52 -27.95 -27.67 19.92
C VAL A 52 -27.16 -28.98 19.87
N ILE A 53 -25.84 -28.91 19.62
CA ILE A 53 -24.96 -30.10 19.56
C ILE A 53 -24.91 -30.86 20.88
N THR A 54 -24.96 -30.15 22.01
CA THR A 54 -24.93 -30.76 23.34
C THR A 54 -26.20 -31.56 23.64
N LEU A 55 -27.29 -31.29 22.92
CA LEU A 55 -28.58 -31.96 23.10
C LEU A 55 -28.78 -33.16 22.18
N TYR A 56 -27.94 -33.34 21.15
CA TYR A 56 -28.06 -34.49 20.24
C TYR A 56 -27.87 -35.81 20.97
N ASP A 57 -28.60 -36.84 20.58
CA ASP A 57 -28.21 -38.20 20.96
C ASP A 57 -27.00 -38.67 20.12
N ASP A 58 -26.42 -39.81 20.45
CA ASP A 58 -25.22 -40.30 19.74
C ASP A 58 -25.50 -40.70 18.28
N LYS A 59 -26.74 -41.02 17.93
CA LYS A 59 -27.16 -41.38 16.57
C LYS A 59 -27.33 -40.13 15.72
N GLU A 60 -27.94 -39.09 16.26
CA GLU A 60 -28.06 -37.76 15.67
C GLU A 60 -26.68 -37.12 15.51
N PHE A 61 -25.86 -37.17 16.56
CA PHE A 61 -24.48 -36.67 16.51
C PHE A 61 -23.69 -37.37 15.40
N LYS A 62 -23.78 -38.70 15.31
CA LYS A 62 -23.11 -39.45 14.23
C LYS A 62 -23.67 -39.14 12.85
N SER A 63 -24.98 -38.92 12.71
CA SER A 63 -25.59 -38.55 11.43
C SER A 63 -25.12 -37.18 10.94
N HIS A 64 -25.10 -36.19 11.84
CA HIS A 64 -24.74 -34.81 11.52
C HIS A 64 -23.22 -34.60 11.37
N PHE A 65 -22.41 -35.21 12.22
CA PHE A 65 -20.95 -35.04 12.21
C PHE A 65 -20.19 -36.15 11.48
N ARG A 66 -20.88 -37.23 11.09
CA ARG A 66 -20.30 -38.44 10.49
C ARG A 66 -19.17 -39.03 11.33
N LEU A 67 -19.21 -38.77 12.65
CA LEU A 67 -18.18 -39.11 13.63
C LEU A 67 -18.88 -39.52 14.94
N ARG A 68 -18.31 -40.49 15.68
CA ARG A 68 -18.82 -40.83 17.00
C ARG A 68 -18.48 -39.71 18.00
N ARG A 69 -19.39 -39.42 18.93
CA ARG A 69 -19.20 -38.39 19.97
C ARG A 69 -17.95 -38.63 20.81
N SER A 70 -17.68 -39.88 21.18
CA SER A 70 -16.44 -40.23 21.92
C SER A 70 -15.16 -39.91 21.14
N THR A 71 -15.17 -40.10 19.82
CA THR A 71 -14.04 -39.72 18.95
C THR A 71 -13.92 -38.20 18.83
N PHE A 72 -15.04 -37.50 18.75
CA PHE A 72 -15.05 -36.03 18.79
C PHE A 72 -14.46 -35.48 20.09
N GLU A 73 -14.88 -36.00 21.25
CA GLU A 73 -14.35 -35.60 22.56
C GLU A 73 -12.86 -35.93 22.72
N TYR A 74 -12.44 -37.09 22.23
CA TYR A 74 -11.02 -37.47 22.22
C TYR A 74 -10.18 -36.52 21.36
N VAL A 75 -10.65 -36.17 20.15
CA VAL A 75 -9.99 -35.21 19.26
C VAL A 75 -10.01 -33.80 19.87
N LEU A 76 -11.12 -33.39 20.48
CA LEU A 76 -11.24 -32.09 21.13
C LEU A 76 -10.30 -31.97 22.32
N ASN A 77 -10.19 -33.01 23.16
CA ASN A 77 -9.26 -33.04 24.29
C ASN A 77 -7.80 -33.13 23.84
N SER A 78 -7.50 -33.91 22.80
CA SER A 78 -6.17 -33.96 22.18
C SER A 78 -5.76 -32.60 21.59
N TYR A 79 -6.71 -31.88 20.99
CA TYR A 79 -6.51 -30.55 20.43
C TYR A 79 -6.35 -29.48 21.53
N ARG A 80 -7.13 -29.56 22.62
CA ARG A 80 -6.98 -28.69 23.80
C ARG A 80 -5.64 -28.90 24.50
N TYR A 81 -5.16 -30.14 24.56
CA TYR A 81 -3.84 -30.47 25.11
C TYR A 81 -2.70 -29.93 24.22
N LYS A 82 -2.79 -30.13 22.89
CA LYS A 82 -1.85 -29.51 21.93
C LYS A 82 -1.88 -27.99 21.95
N GLN A 83 -3.04 -27.36 22.15
CA GLN A 83 -3.14 -25.90 22.29
C GLN A 83 -2.46 -25.38 23.56
N LYS A 84 -2.52 -26.10 24.70
CA LYS A 84 -1.79 -25.71 25.91
C LYS A 84 -0.27 -25.81 25.73
N ILE A 85 0.21 -26.89 25.10
CA ILE A 85 1.64 -27.08 24.80
C ILE A 85 2.12 -26.03 23.80
N ASN A 86 1.40 -25.83 22.69
CA ASN A 86 1.70 -24.80 21.70
C ASN A 86 1.64 -23.41 22.32
N ALA A 87 0.66 -23.07 23.15
CA ALA A 87 0.60 -21.76 23.81
C ALA A 87 1.82 -21.53 24.72
N SER A 88 2.30 -22.54 25.46
CA SER A 88 3.52 -22.39 26.28
C SER A 88 4.81 -22.29 25.44
N PHE A 89 4.89 -23.06 24.35
CA PHE A 89 6.05 -23.10 23.46
C PHE A 89 6.14 -21.84 22.60
N TYR A 90 5.03 -21.41 21.99
CA TYR A 90 4.93 -20.14 21.27
C TYR A 90 5.07 -18.96 22.22
N LYS A 91 4.65 -19.01 23.49
CA LYS A 91 4.88 -17.91 24.44
C LYS A 91 6.35 -17.79 24.87
N ASN A 92 7.12 -18.90 24.86
CA ASN A 92 8.58 -18.86 25.07
C ASN A 92 9.35 -18.41 23.82
N ILE A 93 8.92 -18.81 22.62
CA ILE A 93 9.56 -18.40 21.36
C ILE A 93 9.16 -16.97 20.96
N LEU A 94 7.87 -16.61 21.07
CA LEU A 94 7.38 -15.25 20.84
C LEU A 94 7.70 -14.31 22.01
N GLY A 95 7.96 -14.84 23.22
CA GLY A 95 8.44 -14.04 24.35
C GLY A 95 9.86 -13.48 24.13
N GLN A 96 10.61 -14.03 23.18
CA GLN A 96 11.90 -13.48 22.71
C GLN A 96 11.77 -12.66 21.42
N LEU A 97 10.63 -12.70 20.72
CA LEU A 97 10.35 -11.84 19.59
C LEU A 97 9.68 -10.57 20.13
N ASN A 98 10.51 -9.55 20.32
CA ASN A 98 10.10 -8.17 20.56
C ASN A 98 8.85 -7.81 19.76
N GLU A 99 7.96 -7.03 20.38
CA GLU A 99 6.71 -6.52 19.81
C GLU A 99 6.77 -6.33 18.28
N ILE A 100 5.85 -6.99 17.56
CA ILE A 100 5.80 -6.90 16.09
C ILE A 100 5.21 -5.54 15.72
N PHE A 101 6.08 -4.57 15.43
CA PHE A 101 5.66 -3.26 14.93
C PHE A 101 5.44 -3.28 13.42
N LYS A 102 4.31 -2.75 12.98
CA LYS A 102 4.05 -2.52 11.56
C LYS A 102 5.06 -1.50 11.03
N LYS A 103 5.91 -1.86 10.08
CA LYS A 103 6.73 -0.89 9.33
C LYS A 103 5.92 -0.24 8.21
N GLU A 104 6.32 0.96 7.79
CA GLU A 104 5.76 1.66 6.64
C GLU A 104 6.87 1.86 5.61
N CYS A 105 6.59 1.54 4.35
CA CYS A 105 7.57 1.70 3.29
C CYS A 105 7.54 3.13 2.73
N VAL A 106 8.71 3.66 2.40
CA VAL A 106 8.86 5.05 1.93
C VAL A 106 8.08 5.27 0.62
N LEU A 107 7.98 4.25 -0.23
CA LEU A 107 7.17 4.33 -1.46
C LEU A 107 5.67 4.42 -1.18
N HIS A 108 5.17 3.83 -0.09
CA HIS A 108 3.77 3.99 0.30
C HIS A 108 3.51 5.42 0.81
N VAL A 109 4.41 5.95 1.65
CA VAL A 109 4.32 7.34 2.13
C VAL A 109 4.37 8.33 0.96
N LYS A 110 5.26 8.09 -0.02
CA LYS A 110 5.34 8.84 -1.29
C LYS A 110 4.01 8.85 -2.04
N LYS A 111 3.40 7.68 -2.25
CA LYS A 111 2.08 7.56 -2.91
C LYS A 111 0.99 8.29 -2.12
N ARG A 112 1.01 8.19 -0.79
CA ARG A 112 0.05 8.85 0.11
C ARG A 112 0.16 10.37 0.02
N LEU A 113 1.38 10.93 0.01
CA LEU A 113 1.62 12.37 -0.18
C LEU A 113 1.07 12.85 -1.52
N TYR A 114 1.38 12.13 -2.60
CA TYR A 114 0.89 12.48 -3.95
C TYR A 114 -0.63 12.50 -4.01
N ARG A 115 -1.29 11.47 -3.46
CA ARG A 115 -2.76 11.37 -3.46
C ARG A 115 -3.40 12.54 -2.71
N ARG A 116 -2.91 12.87 -1.52
CA ARG A 116 -3.42 13.99 -0.71
C ARG A 116 -3.16 15.34 -1.38
N ALA A 117 -2.01 15.52 -2.03
CA ALA A 117 -1.73 16.72 -2.81
C ALA A 117 -2.72 16.86 -3.99
N ASN A 118 -3.10 15.75 -4.64
CA ASN A 118 -4.09 15.76 -5.71
C ASN A 118 -5.49 16.12 -5.20
N GLU A 119 -5.89 15.54 -4.06
CA GLU A 119 -7.15 15.89 -3.38
C GLU A 119 -7.19 17.38 -3.02
N ALA A 120 -6.10 17.93 -2.47
CA ALA A 120 -5.98 19.36 -2.16
C ALA A 120 -6.10 20.24 -3.43
N LYS A 121 -5.50 19.83 -4.56
CA LYS A 121 -5.65 20.52 -5.85
C LYS A 121 -7.12 20.56 -6.28
N LYS A 122 -7.83 19.44 -6.17
CA LYS A 122 -9.26 19.34 -6.51
C LYS A 122 -10.11 20.25 -5.61
N GLN A 123 -9.85 20.26 -4.30
CA GLN A 123 -10.52 21.14 -3.35
C GLN A 123 -10.31 22.62 -3.66
N LEU A 124 -9.07 23.04 -3.93
CA LEU A 124 -8.74 24.42 -4.31
C LEU A 124 -9.44 24.85 -5.61
N ALA A 125 -9.51 23.95 -6.61
CA ALA A 125 -10.24 24.23 -7.84
C ALA A 125 -11.75 24.46 -7.58
N GLN A 126 -12.34 23.70 -6.65
CA GLN A 126 -13.74 23.87 -6.24
C GLN A 126 -13.97 25.19 -5.50
N ILE A 127 -13.09 25.53 -4.55
CA ILE A 127 -13.14 26.81 -3.82
C ILE A 127 -13.08 27.98 -4.81
N ARG A 128 -12.13 27.97 -5.75
CA ARG A 128 -11.99 29.02 -6.77
C ARG A 128 -13.21 29.13 -7.68
N LYS A 129 -13.84 28.01 -8.06
CA LYS A 129 -15.08 28.02 -8.85
C LYS A 129 -16.25 28.60 -8.04
N SER A 130 -16.38 28.26 -6.76
CA SER A 130 -17.43 28.81 -5.89
C SER A 130 -17.28 30.33 -5.69
N ALA A 131 -16.07 30.81 -5.42
CA ALA A 131 -15.76 32.24 -5.29
C ALA A 131 -16.04 33.02 -6.58
N LYS A 132 -15.76 32.45 -7.76
CA LYS A 132 -16.14 33.03 -9.06
C LYS A 132 -17.65 33.15 -9.23
N ARG A 133 -18.42 32.14 -8.80
CA ARG A 133 -19.89 32.16 -8.86
C ARG A 133 -20.47 33.20 -7.90
N GLU A 134 -19.93 33.31 -6.70
CA GLU A 134 -20.36 34.31 -5.71
C GLU A 134 -20.04 35.74 -6.15
N THR A 135 -18.84 36.00 -6.65
CA THR A 135 -18.47 37.31 -7.20
C THR A 135 -19.30 37.69 -8.42
N ALA A 136 -19.62 36.75 -9.30
CA ALA A 136 -20.54 36.98 -10.42
C ALA A 136 -21.97 37.32 -9.95
N LYS A 137 -22.47 36.65 -8.90
CA LYS A 137 -23.77 36.96 -8.27
C LYS A 137 -23.77 38.32 -7.56
N GLN A 138 -22.66 38.74 -6.95
CA GLN A 138 -22.55 40.05 -6.29
C GLN A 138 -22.44 41.20 -7.30
N LEU A 139 -21.78 40.97 -8.44
CA LEU A 139 -21.67 41.95 -9.54
C LEU A 139 -22.99 42.14 -10.31
N SER A 140 -23.85 41.12 -10.40
CA SER A 140 -25.19 41.29 -10.99
C SER A 140 -26.16 42.07 -10.11
N VAL A 141 -25.89 42.19 -8.80
CA VAL A 141 -26.71 42.93 -7.82
C VAL A 141 -26.28 44.40 -7.67
N LYS A 142 -25.06 44.78 -8.06
CA LYS A 142 -24.57 46.18 -8.02
C LYS A 142 -24.19 46.70 -9.41
N LYS A 143 -25.11 47.45 -10.07
CA LYS A 143 -24.78 48.32 -11.22
C LYS A 143 -23.97 49.55 -10.75
N ILE A 144 -22.66 49.43 -10.48
CA ILE A 144 -21.79 50.61 -10.31
C ILE A 144 -20.42 50.40 -10.98
N LYS A 145 -19.99 51.49 -11.64
CA LYS A 145 -18.84 51.73 -12.51
C LYS A 145 -17.52 51.06 -12.09
N LYS A 146 -16.89 50.36 -13.04
CA LYS A 146 -15.49 49.89 -12.97
C LYS A 146 -14.50 51.06 -13.08
N GLY A 147 -13.75 51.31 -12.02
CA GLY A 147 -12.37 51.78 -12.11
C GLY A 147 -11.47 50.64 -11.62
N THR A 148 -10.82 49.92 -12.54
CA THR A 148 -9.96 48.78 -12.16
C THR A 148 -8.51 49.27 -12.14
N LYS A 149 -7.98 49.62 -10.96
CA LYS A 149 -6.52 49.62 -10.76
C LYS A 149 -6.08 48.17 -10.66
N SER A 150 -5.31 47.72 -11.64
CA SER A 150 -4.64 46.42 -11.63
C SER A 150 -3.56 46.41 -10.55
N THR A 151 -3.82 45.75 -9.43
CA THR A 151 -2.76 45.34 -8.51
C THR A 151 -1.85 44.34 -9.24
N LYS A 152 -0.56 44.66 -9.33
CA LYS A 152 0.47 43.77 -9.88
C LYS A 152 0.44 42.45 -9.10
N LYS A 153 -0.03 41.36 -9.72
CA LYS A 153 0.07 40.01 -9.14
C LYS A 153 1.54 39.63 -9.03
N THR A 154 2.03 39.48 -7.81
CA THR A 154 3.27 38.73 -7.53
C THR A 154 3.11 37.33 -8.13
N LYS A 155 4.12 36.84 -8.88
CA LYS A 155 4.05 35.53 -9.52
C LYS A 155 4.14 34.44 -8.43
N SER A 156 3.01 33.90 -8.00
CA SER A 156 2.97 32.75 -7.07
C SER A 156 2.80 31.43 -7.84
N VAL A 157 3.47 30.37 -7.41
CA VAL A 157 3.36 29.04 -8.03
C VAL A 157 2.12 28.32 -7.50
N GLU A 158 1.29 27.83 -8.41
CA GLU A 158 0.15 26.95 -8.09
C GLU A 158 0.59 25.48 -8.03
N LEU A 159 -0.23 24.64 -7.38
CA LEU A 159 0.01 23.20 -7.27
C LEU A 159 -0.11 22.50 -8.64
N THR A 160 0.98 22.49 -9.40
CA THR A 160 1.07 21.88 -10.74
C THR A 160 1.40 20.38 -10.61
N ILE A 161 1.07 19.58 -11.62
CA ILE A 161 1.41 18.14 -11.67
C ILE A 161 2.91 17.92 -11.46
N LYS A 162 3.75 18.75 -12.11
CA LYS A 162 5.21 18.70 -11.93
C LYS A 162 5.62 18.87 -10.46
N LEU A 163 5.06 19.87 -9.78
CA LEU A 163 5.35 20.11 -8.36
C LEU A 163 4.86 18.95 -7.48
N MET A 164 3.68 18.41 -7.78
CA MET A 164 3.15 17.24 -7.08
C MET A 164 3.99 15.98 -7.29
N LYS A 165 4.68 15.83 -8.44
CA LYS A 165 5.64 14.75 -8.68
C LYS A 165 6.95 14.98 -7.91
N GLU A 166 7.40 16.23 -7.81
CA GLU A 166 8.63 16.61 -7.10
C GLU A 166 8.55 16.46 -5.57
N LEU A 167 7.46 16.92 -4.93
CA LEU A 167 7.35 16.92 -3.46
C LEU A 167 7.54 15.53 -2.83
N PRO A 168 6.92 14.44 -3.33
CA PRO A 168 7.13 13.09 -2.81
C PRO A 168 8.53 12.54 -3.06
N ILE A 169 9.21 12.98 -4.13
CA ILE A 169 10.59 12.59 -4.40
C ILE A 169 11.52 13.20 -3.34
N TYR A 170 11.34 14.49 -3.02
CA TYR A 170 12.13 15.15 -1.98
C TYR A 170 11.85 14.56 -0.59
N PHE A 171 10.58 14.24 -0.29
CA PHE A 171 10.22 13.54 0.94
C PHE A 171 10.93 12.19 1.04
N GLU A 172 10.88 11.37 -0.02
CA GLU A 172 11.58 10.08 -0.07
C GLU A 172 13.09 10.24 0.15
N LEU A 173 13.72 11.21 -0.53
CA LEU A 173 15.14 11.51 -0.39
C LEU A 173 15.51 11.89 1.06
N ALA A 174 14.67 12.67 1.74
CA ALA A 174 14.88 13.04 3.14
C ALA A 174 14.87 11.81 4.06
N VAL A 175 13.88 10.91 3.90
CA VAL A 175 13.81 9.66 4.68
C VAL A 175 15.01 8.76 4.41
N ARG A 176 15.42 8.62 3.15
CA ARG A 176 16.54 7.74 2.76
C ARG A 176 17.91 8.24 3.23
N ARG A 177 18.07 9.54 3.43
CA ARG A 177 19.32 10.14 3.92
C ARG A 177 19.45 10.06 5.45
N HIS A 178 18.35 9.89 6.16
CA HIS A 178 18.31 9.84 7.63
C HIS A 178 17.56 8.59 8.13
N PRO A 179 18.00 7.36 7.79
CA PRO A 179 17.27 6.14 8.11
C PRO A 179 17.21 5.79 9.60
N GLU A 180 18.11 6.37 10.41
CA GLU A 180 18.31 6.01 11.83
C GLU A 180 17.81 7.08 12.81
N SER A 181 17.48 8.29 12.33
CA SER A 181 17.15 9.44 13.18
C SER A 181 15.84 10.08 12.76
N ILE A 182 14.84 10.04 13.65
CA ILE A 182 13.51 10.63 13.43
C ILE A 182 13.60 12.16 13.38
N GLU A 183 14.41 12.76 14.25
CA GLU A 183 14.56 14.21 14.33
C GLU A 183 15.20 14.77 13.04
N ASP A 184 16.27 14.14 12.56
CA ASP A 184 16.94 14.56 11.32
C ASP A 184 16.04 14.34 10.11
N MET A 185 15.33 13.21 10.08
CA MET A 185 14.34 12.91 9.03
C MET A 185 13.26 13.98 8.99
N ARG A 186 12.67 14.34 10.15
CA ARG A 186 11.67 15.40 10.26
C ARG A 186 12.23 16.75 9.82
N ASN A 187 13.42 17.11 10.29
CA ASN A 187 14.06 18.38 9.93
C ASN A 187 14.31 18.47 8.43
N ALA A 188 14.84 17.41 7.81
CA ALA A 188 15.07 17.34 6.38
C ALA A 188 13.77 17.39 5.56
N ILE A 189 12.71 16.70 6.00
CA ILE A 189 11.38 16.76 5.36
C ILE A 189 10.86 18.20 5.40
N TRP A 190 10.82 18.81 6.58
CA TRP A 190 10.32 20.18 6.73
C TRP A 190 11.17 21.23 5.99
N ALA A 191 12.49 21.01 5.87
CA ALA A 191 13.35 21.88 5.07
C ALA A 191 12.88 21.98 3.60
N THR A 192 12.35 20.89 3.04
CA THR A 192 11.82 20.89 1.66
C THR A 192 10.55 21.72 1.52
N PHE A 193 9.68 21.72 2.53
CA PHE A 193 8.48 22.57 2.56
C PHE A 193 8.84 24.05 2.69
N TYR A 194 9.68 24.40 3.67
CA TYR A 194 10.11 25.79 3.90
C TYR A 194 10.88 26.37 2.71
N HIS A 195 11.71 25.55 2.05
CA HIS A 195 12.39 25.93 0.82
C HIS A 195 11.42 26.28 -0.34
N LYS A 196 10.21 25.70 -0.37
CA LYS A 196 9.22 25.97 -1.43
C LYS A 196 8.31 27.18 -1.15
N ILE A 197 8.22 27.61 0.11
CA ILE A 197 7.48 28.84 0.49
C ILE A 197 8.39 30.06 0.67
N SER A 198 9.71 29.86 0.74
CA SER A 198 10.71 30.92 0.82
C SER A 198 10.60 31.92 -0.33
N SER A 199 10.71 33.20 0.01
CA SER A 199 10.75 34.32 -0.95
C SER A 199 11.99 35.19 -0.71
N ASP A 200 12.23 36.17 -1.59
CA ASP A 200 13.29 37.16 -1.40
C ASP A 200 13.04 38.04 -0.15
N ASP A 201 11.76 38.36 0.11
CA ASP A 201 11.34 39.15 1.27
C ASP A 201 11.40 38.33 2.58
N GLU A 202 11.13 37.03 2.51
CA GLU A 202 11.10 36.12 3.67
C GLU A 202 11.86 34.81 3.37
N PRO A 203 13.18 34.78 3.58
CA PRO A 203 14.00 33.60 3.33
C PRO A 203 13.84 32.56 4.44
N GLN A 204 13.30 31.37 4.10
CA GLN A 204 13.00 30.31 5.07
C GLN A 204 13.92 29.09 4.91
N HIS A 205 15.24 29.30 5.06
CA HIS A 205 16.28 28.26 4.89
C HIS A 205 16.89 27.74 6.20
N SER A 206 16.24 28.00 7.35
CA SER A 206 16.75 27.66 8.67
C SER A 206 17.04 26.17 8.85
N ARG A 207 16.16 25.30 8.32
CA ARG A 207 16.28 23.84 8.40
C ARG A 207 17.10 23.20 7.26
N CYS A 208 17.58 24.00 6.31
CA CYS A 208 18.45 23.48 5.25
C CYS A 208 19.87 23.24 5.79
N PRO A 209 20.57 22.20 5.31
CA PRO A 209 21.96 21.98 5.71
C PRO A 209 22.82 23.18 5.35
N ALA A 210 23.76 23.56 6.22
CA ALA A 210 24.68 24.66 5.99
C ALA A 210 25.90 24.20 5.16
N GLY A 211 26.60 25.15 4.56
CA GLY A 211 27.88 24.91 3.87
C GLY A 211 27.78 24.79 2.34
N PRO A 212 28.94 24.75 1.66
CA PRO A 212 29.04 24.78 0.20
C PRO A 212 28.50 23.49 -0.48
N ASP A 213 28.44 22.40 0.27
CA ASP A 213 27.91 21.10 -0.19
C ASP A 213 26.40 20.96 0.01
N SER A 214 25.75 21.96 0.61
CA SER A 214 24.29 21.96 0.81
C SER A 214 23.53 21.89 -0.50
N TRP A 215 22.52 21.02 -0.62
CA TRP A 215 21.65 21.06 -1.80
C TRP A 215 20.87 22.38 -1.95
N CYS A 216 20.76 23.17 -0.88
CA CYS A 216 20.08 24.47 -0.87
C CYS A 216 20.98 25.55 -1.49
N LYS A 217 20.55 26.10 -2.63
CA LYS A 217 21.29 27.14 -3.35
C LYS A 217 21.50 28.42 -2.53
N TYR A 218 20.53 28.77 -1.68
CA TYR A 218 20.64 29.91 -0.78
C TYR A 218 21.77 29.71 0.24
N ARG A 219 21.80 28.55 0.92
CA ARG A 219 22.87 28.20 1.87
C ARG A 219 24.25 28.09 1.21
N LYS A 220 24.31 27.64 -0.06
CA LYS A 220 25.56 27.70 -0.85
C LYS A 220 26.01 29.13 -1.11
N ALA A 221 25.08 30.02 -1.48
CA ALA A 221 25.39 31.43 -1.72
C ALA A 221 25.82 32.14 -0.43
N GLU A 222 25.23 31.79 0.72
CA GLU A 222 25.66 32.21 2.05
C GLU A 222 27.10 31.77 2.33
N ALA A 223 27.42 30.48 2.16
CA ALA A 223 28.75 29.95 2.38
C ALA A 223 29.82 30.55 1.43
N ASN A 224 29.43 30.91 0.21
CA ASN A 224 30.31 31.49 -0.81
C ASN A 224 30.32 33.03 -0.82
N ASN A 225 29.63 33.70 0.11
CA ASN A 225 29.47 35.15 0.18
C ASN A 225 28.86 35.80 -1.09
N THR A 226 28.03 35.08 -1.84
CA THR A 226 27.36 35.54 -3.08
C THR A 226 25.86 35.83 -2.92
N LEU A 227 25.38 36.00 -1.68
CA LEU A 227 23.96 36.23 -1.36
C LEU A 227 23.33 37.41 -2.10
N GLN A 228 24.08 38.48 -2.34
CA GLN A 228 23.58 39.69 -3.00
C GLN A 228 23.07 39.45 -4.43
N ASN A 229 23.57 38.40 -5.09
CA ASN A 229 23.20 38.02 -6.45
C ASN A 229 22.15 36.91 -6.50
N PHE A 230 21.73 36.39 -5.34
CA PHE A 230 20.78 35.29 -5.28
C PHE A 230 19.35 35.81 -5.38
N GLN A 231 18.58 35.25 -6.31
CA GLN A 231 17.14 35.50 -6.43
C GLN A 231 16.39 34.20 -6.13
N HIS A 232 15.38 34.30 -5.28
CA HIS A 232 14.54 33.17 -4.93
C HIS A 232 13.64 32.77 -6.11
N PRO A 233 13.43 31.47 -6.31
CA PRO A 233 12.33 31.00 -7.15
C PRO A 233 10.99 31.55 -6.64
N PRO A 234 9.98 31.67 -7.51
CA PRO A 234 8.68 32.17 -7.07
C PRO A 234 8.07 31.25 -6.00
N ALA A 235 7.59 31.84 -4.91
CA ALA A 235 7.03 31.11 -3.78
C ALA A 235 5.68 30.46 -4.10
N LEU A 236 5.35 29.40 -3.36
CA LEU A 236 4.02 28.79 -3.36
C LEU A 236 2.93 29.80 -2.95
N SER A 237 1.79 29.78 -3.65
CA SER A 237 0.66 30.64 -3.32
C SER A 237 0.16 30.43 -1.89
N GLU A 238 -0.13 31.52 -1.17
CA GLU A 238 -0.65 31.48 0.21
C GLU A 238 -1.89 30.59 0.36
N GLU A 239 -2.73 30.48 -0.67
CA GLU A 239 -3.90 29.57 -0.69
C GLU A 239 -3.52 28.08 -0.56
N VAL A 240 -2.37 27.68 -1.12
CA VAL A 240 -1.92 26.27 -1.18
C VAL A 240 -1.12 25.88 0.07
N GLN A 241 -0.40 26.83 0.66
CA GLN A 241 0.45 26.59 1.82
C GLN A 241 -0.26 25.89 3.00
N PRO A 242 -1.47 26.27 3.45
CA PRO A 242 -2.11 25.61 4.58
C PRO A 242 -2.49 24.15 4.29
N PHE A 243 -2.97 23.85 3.09
CA PHE A 243 -3.29 22.47 2.69
C PHE A 243 -2.03 21.60 2.68
N LEU A 244 -0.95 22.11 2.08
CA LEU A 244 0.30 21.36 2.03
C LEU A 244 0.94 21.21 3.41
N LYS A 245 0.87 22.23 4.25
CA LYS A 245 1.34 22.19 5.65
C LYS A 245 0.62 21.11 6.45
N SER A 246 -0.71 21.06 6.39
CA SER A 246 -1.50 20.01 7.05
C SER A 246 -1.10 18.60 6.59
N ILE A 247 -0.84 18.42 5.29
CA ILE A 247 -0.37 17.14 4.77
C ILE A 247 1.01 16.78 5.35
N TYR A 248 1.93 17.75 5.47
CA TYR A 248 3.26 17.51 6.05
C TYR A 248 3.19 17.20 7.54
N GLU A 249 2.34 17.88 8.31
CA GLU A 249 2.10 17.59 9.73
C GLU A 249 1.64 16.14 9.93
N ASP A 250 0.62 15.72 9.19
CA ASP A 250 0.10 14.35 9.25
C ASP A 250 1.14 13.29 8.85
N LEU A 251 2.05 13.63 7.93
CA LEU A 251 3.07 12.70 7.43
C LEU A 251 4.40 12.78 8.19
N THR A 252 4.50 13.61 9.23
CA THR A 252 5.71 13.75 10.06
C THR A 252 5.47 13.46 11.54
N THR A 253 4.35 12.78 11.85
CA THR A 253 4.05 12.25 13.20
C THR A 253 5.12 11.25 13.65
N ASP A 254 5.45 11.23 14.95
CA ASP A 254 6.46 10.31 15.50
C ASP A 254 6.14 8.85 15.15
N ASP A 255 4.87 8.43 15.32
CA ASP A 255 4.41 7.08 14.95
C ASP A 255 4.68 6.74 13.47
N LEU A 256 4.48 7.67 12.53
CA LEU A 256 4.72 7.36 11.13
C LEU A 256 6.23 7.29 10.83
N LEU A 257 7.03 8.20 11.39
CA LEU A 257 8.47 8.26 11.15
C LEU A 257 9.21 7.09 11.81
N GLU A 258 8.80 6.65 13.01
CA GLU A 258 9.29 5.43 13.65
C GLU A 258 9.10 4.19 12.75
N ARG A 259 7.95 4.11 12.09
CA ARG A 259 7.64 3.05 11.13
C ARG A 259 8.43 3.15 9.83
N CYS A 260 8.96 4.33 9.51
CA CYS A 260 9.86 4.58 8.37
C CYS A 260 11.34 4.32 8.67
N LEU A 261 11.72 4.06 9.94
CA LEU A 261 13.11 3.73 10.29
C LEU A 261 13.65 2.54 9.48
N GLY A 262 14.88 2.69 8.99
CA GLY A 262 15.53 1.78 8.04
C GLY A 262 15.23 2.09 6.56
N ALA A 263 14.38 3.08 6.26
CA ALA A 263 14.09 3.57 4.92
C ALA A 263 13.69 2.48 3.90
N ASN A 264 12.92 1.48 4.35
CA ASN A 264 12.49 0.35 3.53
C ASN A 264 11.64 0.82 2.34
N THR A 265 11.98 0.38 1.13
CA THR A 265 11.30 0.83 -0.10
C THR A 265 10.08 -0.01 -0.44
N GLN A 266 10.06 -1.29 -0.06
CA GLN A 266 8.97 -2.21 -0.34
C GLN A 266 8.44 -2.83 0.95
N ASN A 267 7.13 -3.07 1.00
CA ASN A 267 6.50 -3.80 2.07
C ASN A 267 6.58 -5.30 1.78
N SER A 268 7.56 -6.01 2.32
CA SER A 268 7.70 -7.47 2.15
C SER A 268 6.45 -8.24 2.60
N ASN A 269 5.66 -7.68 3.53
CA ASN A 269 4.43 -8.29 3.99
C ASN A 269 3.33 -8.28 2.92
N GLU A 270 3.30 -7.29 2.02
CA GLU A 270 2.34 -7.27 0.91
C GLU A 270 2.60 -8.44 -0.05
N SER A 271 3.85 -8.68 -0.41
CA SER A 271 4.23 -9.80 -1.28
C SER A 271 4.03 -11.16 -0.62
N TYR A 272 4.34 -11.30 0.68
CA TYR A 272 4.08 -12.54 1.41
C TYR A 272 2.57 -12.82 1.54
N ASN A 273 1.80 -11.81 1.94
CA ASN A 273 0.34 -11.96 2.07
C ASN A 273 -0.31 -12.31 0.74
N ALA A 274 0.18 -11.77 -0.38
CA ALA A 274 -0.28 -12.19 -1.71
C ALA A 274 -0.10 -13.71 -1.92
N CYS A 275 1.07 -14.28 -1.58
CA CYS A 275 1.30 -15.72 -1.64
C CYS A 275 0.33 -16.52 -0.74
N VAL A 276 0.04 -16.04 0.47
CA VAL A 276 -0.93 -16.69 1.37
C VAL A 276 -2.34 -16.67 0.77
N TRP A 277 -2.78 -15.52 0.25
CA TRP A 277 -4.13 -15.38 -0.29
C TRP A 277 -4.30 -16.02 -1.66
N HIS A 278 -3.21 -16.23 -2.40
CA HIS A 278 -3.22 -17.07 -3.59
C HIS A 278 -3.55 -18.53 -3.23
N LEU A 279 -2.99 -19.02 -2.12
CA LEU A 279 -3.24 -20.36 -1.60
C LEU A 279 -4.60 -20.52 -0.91
N ALA A 280 -5.06 -19.49 -0.22
CA ALA A 280 -6.34 -19.47 0.49
C ALA A 280 -7.13 -18.20 0.12
N PRO A 281 -7.80 -18.17 -1.04
CA PRO A 281 -8.49 -16.98 -1.52
C PRO A 281 -9.50 -16.43 -0.52
N LYS A 282 -9.46 -15.11 -0.29
CA LYS A 282 -10.31 -14.42 0.71
C LYS A 282 -11.81 -14.58 0.47
N HIS A 283 -12.21 -14.79 -0.78
CA HIS A 283 -13.61 -14.98 -1.17
C HIS A 283 -14.10 -16.41 -0.89
N MET A 284 -13.20 -17.34 -0.54
CA MET A 284 -13.53 -18.70 -0.13
C MET A 284 -13.42 -18.86 1.38
N PHE A 285 -14.36 -19.58 1.98
CA PHE A 285 -14.27 -19.92 3.39
C PHE A 285 -13.16 -20.96 3.61
N ALA A 286 -12.11 -20.57 4.33
CA ALA A 286 -11.04 -21.46 4.75
C ALA A 286 -11.03 -21.58 6.28
N GLY A 287 -11.01 -22.81 6.79
CA GLY A 287 -10.84 -23.05 8.22
C GLY A 287 -9.43 -22.71 8.70
N LYS A 288 -9.25 -22.47 10.00
CA LYS A 288 -7.95 -22.11 10.62
C LYS A 288 -6.77 -22.97 10.14
N LYS A 289 -6.96 -24.30 10.10
CA LYS A 289 -5.91 -25.25 9.65
C LYS A 289 -5.47 -25.02 8.19
N ILE A 290 -6.40 -24.66 7.30
CA ILE A 290 -6.10 -24.41 5.89
C ILE A 290 -5.27 -23.13 5.77
N ILE A 291 -5.64 -22.08 6.51
CA ILE A 291 -4.86 -20.84 6.56
C ILE A 291 -3.46 -21.07 7.12
N GLU A 292 -3.32 -21.88 8.17
CA GLU A 292 -2.01 -22.25 8.73
C GLU A 292 -1.14 -22.98 7.70
N ILE A 293 -1.69 -23.98 6.99
CA ILE A 293 -0.98 -24.69 5.91
C ILE A 293 -0.60 -23.73 4.79
N ALA A 294 -1.53 -22.88 4.35
CA ALA A 294 -1.28 -21.88 3.32
C ALA A 294 -0.15 -20.91 3.72
N ALA A 295 -0.12 -20.48 4.99
CA ALA A 295 0.94 -19.62 5.51
C ALA A 295 2.31 -20.32 5.50
N TYR A 296 2.40 -21.57 5.95
CA TYR A 296 3.67 -22.32 5.90
C TYR A 296 4.13 -22.57 4.46
N CYS A 297 3.22 -23.00 3.57
CA CYS A 297 3.53 -23.18 2.17
C CYS A 297 3.97 -21.86 1.50
N ALA A 298 3.28 -20.75 1.79
CA ALA A 298 3.65 -19.43 1.31
C ALA A 298 5.03 -18.99 1.81
N ALA A 299 5.39 -19.27 3.07
CA ALA A 299 6.70 -18.94 3.61
C ALA A 299 7.82 -19.71 2.88
N CYS A 300 7.60 -21.00 2.65
CA CYS A 300 8.52 -21.83 1.88
C CYS A 300 8.67 -21.33 0.44
N THR A 301 7.55 -21.06 -0.25
CA THR A 301 7.58 -20.62 -1.64
C THR A 301 8.11 -19.22 -1.82
N PHE A 302 7.86 -18.33 -0.87
CA PHE A 302 8.39 -16.97 -0.86
C PHE A 302 9.92 -16.97 -0.77
N ASN A 303 10.49 -17.80 0.11
CA ASN A 303 11.93 -17.83 0.36
C ASN A 303 12.72 -18.68 -0.66
N GLU A 304 12.23 -19.88 -1.00
CA GLU A 304 13.01 -20.88 -1.76
C GLU A 304 12.38 -21.25 -3.11
N GLY A 305 11.29 -20.57 -3.51
CA GLY A 305 10.58 -20.91 -4.74
C GLY A 305 9.82 -22.24 -4.60
N HIS A 306 9.67 -22.98 -5.69
CA HIS A 306 8.84 -24.20 -5.67
C HIS A 306 9.60 -25.46 -5.19
N GLN A 307 10.90 -25.36 -4.88
CA GLN A 307 11.69 -26.51 -4.40
C GLN A 307 11.13 -27.15 -3.12
N PRO A 308 10.71 -26.40 -2.08
CA PRO A 308 10.15 -26.99 -0.88
C PRO A 308 8.85 -27.77 -1.13
N LEU A 309 8.10 -27.45 -2.18
CA LEU A 309 6.86 -28.18 -2.50
C LEU A 309 7.15 -29.62 -2.86
N LEU A 310 8.26 -29.89 -3.58
CA LEU A 310 8.71 -31.25 -3.87
C LEU A 310 8.99 -32.02 -2.57
N LYS A 311 9.69 -31.39 -1.63
CA LYS A 311 9.99 -31.99 -0.33
C LYS A 311 8.73 -32.24 0.50
N ILE A 312 7.76 -31.34 0.46
CA ILE A 312 6.46 -31.54 1.13
C ILE A 312 5.71 -32.71 0.49
N THR A 313 5.72 -32.84 -0.84
CA THR A 313 5.08 -33.97 -1.53
C THR A 313 5.75 -35.31 -1.21
N GLU A 314 7.09 -35.34 -1.11
CA GLU A 314 7.85 -36.51 -0.70
C GLU A 314 7.48 -36.96 0.72
N VAL A 315 7.39 -36.02 1.67
CA VAL A 315 6.97 -36.30 3.05
C VAL A 315 5.52 -36.80 3.14
N MET A 316 4.68 -36.49 2.15
CA MET A 316 3.32 -37.02 2.04
C MET A 316 3.24 -38.36 1.30
N ASP A 317 4.37 -39.03 1.08
CA ASP A 317 4.50 -40.31 0.36
C ASP A 317 3.99 -40.24 -1.09
N ILE A 318 4.13 -39.08 -1.73
CA ILE A 318 3.79 -38.90 -3.15
C ILE A 318 5.05 -39.07 -3.97
N THR A 319 5.03 -40.01 -4.92
CA THR A 319 6.14 -40.22 -5.84
C THR A 319 6.33 -39.01 -6.76
N ILE A 320 7.50 -38.37 -6.68
CA ILE A 320 7.86 -37.24 -7.54
C ILE A 320 8.28 -37.79 -8.91
N GLY A 321 7.53 -37.44 -9.95
CA GLY A 321 7.90 -37.73 -11.33
C GLY A 321 8.96 -36.77 -11.87
N GLN A 322 9.71 -37.21 -12.87
CA GLN A 322 10.72 -36.39 -13.56
C GLN A 322 10.15 -35.08 -14.12
N GLU A 323 8.90 -35.12 -14.59
CA GLU A 323 8.19 -33.94 -15.10
C GLU A 323 7.92 -32.90 -14.02
N ALA A 324 7.55 -33.33 -12.80
CA ALA A 324 7.33 -32.41 -11.68
C ALA A 324 8.64 -31.72 -11.25
N ALA A 325 9.75 -32.48 -11.21
CA ALA A 325 11.07 -31.90 -10.94
C ALA A 325 11.50 -30.89 -12.01
N THR A 326 11.30 -31.24 -13.29
CA THR A 326 11.62 -30.37 -14.43
C THR A 326 10.75 -29.11 -14.44
N PHE A 327 9.46 -29.23 -14.10
CA PHE A 327 8.54 -28.10 -13.97
C PHE A 327 9.01 -27.12 -12.89
N VAL A 328 9.32 -27.61 -11.69
CA VAL A 328 9.79 -26.78 -10.57
C VAL A 328 11.09 -26.05 -10.92
N GLN A 329 12.02 -26.73 -11.60
CA GLN A 329 13.25 -26.11 -12.07
C GLN A 329 12.97 -24.97 -13.05
N LYS A 330 12.22 -25.23 -14.13
CA LYS A 330 11.87 -24.22 -15.14
C LYS A 330 11.13 -23.02 -14.53
N HIS A 331 10.20 -23.28 -13.61
CA HIS A 331 9.44 -22.22 -12.94
C HIS A 331 10.34 -21.33 -12.07
N ASN A 332 11.27 -21.91 -11.32
CA ASN A 332 12.22 -21.14 -10.52
C ASN A 332 13.21 -20.36 -11.38
N GLU A 333 13.68 -20.93 -12.49
CA GLU A 333 14.51 -20.22 -13.47
C GLU A 333 13.75 -19.03 -14.09
N ALA A 334 12.49 -19.21 -14.48
CA ALA A 334 11.63 -18.14 -14.99
C ALA A 334 11.41 -17.02 -13.95
N ARG A 335 11.16 -17.39 -12.69
CA ARG A 335 11.06 -16.45 -11.57
C ARG A 335 12.34 -15.62 -11.41
N ASN A 336 13.51 -16.26 -11.46
CA ASN A 336 14.81 -15.57 -11.35
C ASN A 336 15.07 -14.64 -12.54
N ALA A 337 14.77 -15.09 -13.76
CA ALA A 337 14.88 -14.26 -14.96
C ALA A 337 13.95 -13.03 -14.88
N GLN A 338 12.73 -13.21 -14.40
CA GLN A 338 11.77 -12.12 -14.19
C GLN A 338 12.25 -11.14 -13.11
N PHE A 339 12.79 -11.65 -12.00
CA PHE A 339 13.40 -10.82 -10.96
C PHE A 339 14.55 -9.97 -11.52
N ASN A 340 15.50 -10.58 -12.23
CA ASN A 340 16.63 -9.88 -12.84
C ASN A 340 16.15 -8.79 -13.82
N ARG A 341 15.17 -9.12 -14.66
CA ARG A 341 14.55 -8.14 -15.58
C ARG A 341 13.90 -6.99 -14.83
N ARG A 342 13.08 -7.24 -13.80
CA ARG A 342 12.34 -6.21 -13.05
C ARG A 342 13.24 -5.35 -12.17
N THR A 343 14.36 -5.89 -11.71
CA THR A 343 15.35 -5.17 -10.89
C THR A 343 16.28 -4.30 -11.72
N SER A 344 16.40 -4.56 -13.03
CA SER A 344 17.17 -3.71 -13.94
C SER A 344 16.67 -2.27 -13.94
N ASP A 345 17.59 -1.31 -13.98
CA ASP A 345 17.26 0.12 -13.94
C ASP A 345 16.46 0.54 -15.18
N ALA A 346 16.81 0.01 -16.35
CA ALA A 346 16.03 0.22 -17.58
C ALA A 346 14.55 -0.19 -17.43
N SER A 347 14.27 -1.28 -16.71
CA SER A 347 12.88 -1.70 -16.45
C SER A 347 12.18 -0.79 -15.43
N LYS A 348 12.88 -0.34 -14.39
CA LYS A 348 12.34 0.60 -13.40
C LYS A 348 12.03 1.96 -14.03
N ASP A 349 12.92 2.46 -14.86
CA ASP A 349 12.78 3.74 -15.55
C ASP A 349 11.63 3.69 -16.56
N ARG A 350 11.56 2.63 -17.37
CA ARG A 350 10.43 2.43 -18.30
C ARG A 350 9.09 2.39 -17.57
N ARG A 351 8.98 1.64 -16.47
CA ARG A 351 7.74 1.56 -15.66
C ARG A 351 7.38 2.91 -15.04
N THR A 352 8.38 3.69 -14.64
CA THR A 352 8.17 5.03 -14.08
C THR A 352 7.70 6.01 -15.17
N ALA A 353 8.28 5.94 -16.37
CA ALA A 353 7.88 6.74 -17.52
C ALA A 353 6.42 6.47 -17.93
N ILE A 354 6.05 5.19 -18.12
CA ILE A 354 4.68 4.80 -18.48
C ILE A 354 3.67 5.29 -17.42
N ARG A 355 4.00 5.14 -16.13
CA ARG A 355 3.14 5.64 -15.06
C ARG A 355 2.99 7.16 -15.10
N ASN A 356 4.08 7.87 -15.42
CA ASN A 356 4.07 9.33 -15.51
C ASN A 356 3.24 9.83 -16.69
N GLU A 357 3.29 9.13 -17.82
CA GLU A 357 2.52 9.40 -19.04
C GLU A 357 1.02 9.20 -18.78
N ARG A 358 0.60 8.05 -18.26
CA ARG A 358 -0.80 7.82 -17.86
C ARG A 358 -1.33 8.86 -16.87
N MET A 359 -0.48 9.32 -15.94
CA MET A 359 -0.88 10.37 -15.00
C MET A 359 -1.12 11.72 -15.69
N GLU A 360 -0.36 12.01 -16.75
CA GLU A 360 -0.55 13.22 -17.54
C GLU A 360 -1.81 13.10 -18.40
N GLU A 361 -2.04 11.95 -19.03
CA GLU A 361 -3.27 11.64 -19.77
C GLU A 361 -4.52 11.77 -18.88
N ASN A 362 -4.54 11.13 -17.72
CA ASN A 362 -5.64 11.22 -16.75
C ASN A 362 -5.90 12.65 -16.28
N ALA A 363 -4.87 13.49 -16.18
CA ALA A 363 -5.06 14.89 -15.81
C ALA A 363 -5.69 15.69 -16.94
N VAL A 364 -5.37 15.39 -18.20
CA VAL A 364 -6.02 15.99 -19.36
C VAL A 364 -7.50 15.56 -19.40
N TYR A 365 -7.81 14.29 -19.16
CA TYR A 365 -9.19 13.82 -19.04
C TYR A 365 -9.96 14.55 -17.93
N ASP A 366 -9.38 14.66 -16.72
CA ASP A 366 -9.97 15.41 -15.59
C ASP A 366 -10.21 16.90 -15.95
N GLU A 367 -9.34 17.52 -16.75
CA GLU A 367 -9.51 18.91 -17.21
C GLU A 367 -10.61 19.06 -18.26
N VAL A 368 -10.73 18.11 -19.19
CA VAL A 368 -11.72 18.10 -20.28
C VAL A 368 -13.12 17.77 -19.76
N GLU A 369 -13.25 16.71 -18.94
CA GLU A 369 -14.53 16.27 -18.39
C GLU A 369 -15.09 17.27 -17.37
N GLY A 370 -14.23 18.05 -16.72
CA GLY A 370 -14.65 19.01 -15.71
C GLY A 370 -15.15 18.32 -14.44
N ILE A 371 -16.01 19.00 -13.66
CA ILE A 371 -16.56 18.42 -12.43
C ILE A 371 -17.80 17.63 -12.81
N MET A 372 -17.68 16.30 -12.83
CA MET A 372 -18.83 15.41 -12.88
C MET A 372 -19.61 15.44 -11.55
N TYR A 373 -20.92 15.22 -11.64
CA TYR A 373 -21.87 15.22 -10.53
C TYR A 373 -21.36 14.29 -9.41
N ALA A 374 -21.27 14.80 -8.18
CA ALA A 374 -21.04 13.94 -7.02
C ALA A 374 -22.27 13.04 -6.84
N ALA A 375 -22.07 11.74 -6.66
CA ALA A 375 -23.16 10.83 -6.32
C ALA A 375 -23.84 11.32 -5.03
N GLY A 376 -25.12 11.68 -5.13
CA GLY A 376 -25.94 12.13 -3.99
C GLY A 376 -26.49 13.55 -4.02
N ILE A 377 -26.51 14.25 -5.15
CA ILE A 377 -27.39 15.43 -5.32
C ILE A 377 -28.63 14.97 -6.10
N ALA A 378 -29.59 14.41 -5.37
CA ALA A 378 -30.99 14.39 -5.76
C ALA A 378 -31.71 15.31 -4.77
N ASP A 379 -32.54 16.22 -5.31
CA ASP A 379 -33.36 17.19 -4.56
C ASP A 379 -34.29 16.54 -3.52
#